data_AF-A0A667ZTS2-F1
#
_entry.id   AF-A0A667ZTS2-F1
#
_cell.length_a   1.000
_cell.length_b   1.000
_cell.length_c   1.000
_cell.angle_alpha   90.00
_cell.angle_beta   90.00
_cell.angle_gamma   90.00
#
_symmetry.space_group_name_H-M   'P 1'
#
loop_
_entity.id
_entity.type
_entity.pdbx_description
1 polymer ?
#
loop_
_entity_poly.entity_id
_entity_poly.type
_entity_poly.pdbx_seq_one_letter_code
_entity_poly.pdbx_strand_id
1 'polypeptide(L)'
;MSARARHICFFFDYGALSYYSLGSAVTYSAYVFPDKWVGSVFHRCYLPVALVNSVICTSLACYSRFPEYQSPKFGKILRVFAFAHPFLFDNIPLFYRVFVCVGEGCTDNDTNILHYYHIGLAFLTGFLFATHLPERLAPGSFDYIGHSHQLFHVCGILGTHFQMQAIEQDMVTRRHWLQTQSLPVSFANSLGVAGLCVVLNLSIIILYSLPLLLPWLLLF
;
A
#
# COMPACT_ATOMS: atom_id res chain seq x y z
N MET A 1 -0.22 -25.99 -11.25
CA MET A 1 0.51 -25.40 -10.11
C MET A 1 0.16 -26.19 -8.84
N SER A 2 1.13 -26.53 -7.97
CA SER A 2 0.82 -27.25 -6.73
C SER A 2 0.19 -26.32 -5.69
N ALA A 3 -0.61 -26.87 -4.76
CA ALA A 3 -1.23 -26.10 -3.69
C ALA A 3 -0.19 -25.33 -2.85
N ARG A 4 0.97 -25.96 -2.60
CA ARG A 4 2.11 -25.35 -1.91
C ARG A 4 2.66 -24.13 -2.66
N ALA A 5 2.98 -24.30 -3.95
CA ALA A 5 3.50 -23.21 -4.77
C ALA A 5 2.53 -22.03 -4.80
N ARG A 6 1.22 -22.31 -4.91
CA ARG A 6 0.17 -21.29 -4.85
C ARG A 6 0.20 -20.47 -3.56
N HIS A 7 0.37 -21.09 -2.39
CA HIS A 7 0.43 -20.36 -1.12
C HIS A 7 1.66 -19.46 -1.03
N ILE A 8 2.82 -19.97 -1.47
CA ILE A 8 4.07 -19.19 -1.48
C ILE A 8 3.93 -17.99 -2.43
N CYS A 9 3.35 -18.17 -3.63
CA CYS A 9 3.09 -17.07 -4.56
C CYS A 9 2.18 -15.99 -3.95
N PHE A 10 1.14 -16.38 -3.19
CA PHE A 10 0.31 -15.41 -2.45
C PHE A 10 1.09 -14.65 -1.39
N PHE A 11 2.03 -15.29 -0.68
CA PHE A 11 2.86 -14.59 0.30
C PHE A 11 3.76 -13.53 -0.37
N PHE A 12 4.31 -13.82 -1.54
CA PHE A 12 5.05 -12.83 -2.33
C PHE A 12 4.16 -11.69 -2.82
N ASP A 13 2.94 -11.98 -3.29
CA ASP A 13 1.96 -10.96 -3.67
C ASP A 13 1.66 -9.99 -2.50
N TYR A 14 1.42 -10.54 -1.31
CA TYR A 14 1.16 -9.74 -0.11
C TYR A 14 2.38 -8.91 0.34
N GLY A 15 3.58 -9.51 0.30
CA GLY A 15 4.82 -8.79 0.58
C GLY A 15 5.08 -7.66 -0.41
N ALA A 16 4.77 -7.86 -1.69
CA ALA A 16 4.91 -6.84 -2.72
C ALA A 16 3.94 -5.66 -2.50
N LEU A 17 2.68 -5.93 -2.15
CA LEU A 17 1.71 -4.88 -1.79
C LEU A 17 2.16 -4.10 -0.55
N SER A 18 2.69 -4.78 0.46
CA SER A 18 3.24 -4.14 1.66
C SER A 18 4.44 -3.24 1.35
N TYR A 19 5.33 -3.68 0.46
CA TYR A 19 6.46 -2.90 -0.01
C TYR A 19 6.04 -1.69 -0.85
N TYR A 20 5.03 -1.85 -1.72
CA TYR A 20 4.42 -0.75 -2.47
C TYR A 20 3.86 0.35 -1.55
N SER A 21 3.18 -0.04 -0.46
CA SER A 21 2.68 0.89 0.56
C SER A 21 3.82 1.72 1.16
N LEU A 22 4.89 1.05 1.63
CA LEU A 22 6.04 1.77 2.18
C LEU A 22 6.71 2.67 1.14
N GLY A 23 6.82 2.24 -0.12
CA GLY A 23 7.35 3.08 -1.20
C GLY A 23 6.51 4.36 -1.40
N SER A 24 5.18 4.23 -1.32
CA SER A 24 4.27 5.37 -1.31
C SER A 24 4.52 6.28 -0.11
N ALA A 25 4.69 5.73 1.09
CA ALA A 25 5.03 6.52 2.28
C ALA A 25 6.37 7.27 2.11
N VAL A 26 7.43 6.62 1.62
CA VAL A 26 8.73 7.26 1.38
C VAL A 26 8.59 8.46 0.45
N THR A 27 7.90 8.28 -0.69
CA THR A 27 7.71 9.35 -1.67
C THR A 27 6.79 10.46 -1.14
N TYR A 28 5.74 10.13 -0.40
CA TYR A 28 4.83 11.11 0.20
C TYR A 28 5.50 11.94 1.29
N SER A 29 6.31 11.32 2.14
CA SER A 29 7.13 12.01 3.14
C SER A 29 8.07 13.01 2.49
N ALA A 30 8.67 12.66 1.35
CA ALA A 30 9.62 13.52 0.66
C ALA A 30 8.96 14.67 -0.11
N TYR A 31 7.83 14.43 -0.78
CA TYR A 31 7.31 15.34 -1.81
C TYR A 31 5.87 15.79 -1.63
N VAL A 32 5.04 15.07 -0.87
CA VAL A 32 3.59 15.31 -0.84
C VAL A 32 3.12 15.95 0.47
N PHE A 33 3.86 15.76 1.58
CA PHE A 33 3.52 16.31 2.89
C PHE A 33 3.14 17.81 2.82
N PRO A 34 2.03 18.23 3.45
CA PRO A 34 1.65 19.64 3.51
C PRO A 34 2.71 20.46 4.24
N ASP A 35 2.95 21.68 3.77
CA ASP A 35 4.02 22.55 4.29
C ASP A 35 3.92 22.74 5.82
N LYS A 36 2.70 22.90 6.35
CA LYS A 36 2.41 23.04 7.80
C LYS A 36 2.87 21.86 8.65
N TRP A 37 2.98 20.67 8.07
CA TRP A 37 3.30 19.44 8.79
C TRP A 37 4.77 19.04 8.63
N VAL A 38 5.51 19.72 7.75
CA VAL A 38 6.93 19.46 7.54
C VAL A 38 7.70 19.72 8.83
N GLY A 39 8.62 18.81 9.19
CA GLY A 39 9.40 18.90 10.43
C GLY A 39 8.67 18.54 11.74
N SER A 40 7.34 18.35 11.71
CA SER A 40 6.53 17.95 12.87
C SER A 40 6.90 16.56 13.40
N VAL A 41 6.44 16.25 14.63
CA VAL A 41 6.59 14.91 15.22
C VAL A 41 5.93 13.85 14.34
N PHE A 42 4.76 14.14 13.77
CA PHE A 42 4.07 13.23 12.86
C PHE A 42 4.95 12.92 11.64
N HIS A 43 5.53 13.93 10.99
CA HIS A 43 6.41 13.71 9.84
C HIS A 43 7.65 12.87 10.21
N ARG A 44 8.28 13.13 11.37
CA ARG A 44 9.46 12.37 11.81
C ARG A 44 9.15 10.90 12.15
N CYS A 45 7.96 10.62 12.67
CA CYS A 45 7.53 9.26 13.02
C CYS A 45 6.83 8.53 11.87
N TYR A 46 6.49 9.22 10.78
CA TYR A 46 5.68 8.69 9.69
C TYR A 46 6.32 7.45 9.03
N LEU A 47 7.59 7.51 8.64
CA LEU A 47 8.27 6.36 8.00
C LEU A 47 8.53 5.18 8.95
N PRO A 48 8.97 5.38 10.21
CA PRO A 48 9.03 4.28 11.19
C PRO A 48 7.67 3.59 11.39
N VAL A 49 6.58 4.34 11.48
CA VAL A 49 5.24 3.77 11.63
C VAL A 49 4.80 3.05 10.34
N ALA A 50 5.08 3.62 9.16
CA ALA A 50 4.83 2.95 7.89
C ALA A 50 5.57 1.60 7.78
N LEU A 51 6.83 1.54 8.22
CA LEU A 51 7.60 0.29 8.26
C LEU A 51 6.97 -0.76 9.20
N VAL A 52 6.53 -0.34 10.40
CA VAL A 52 5.81 -1.22 11.32
C VAL A 52 4.49 -1.71 10.71
N ASN A 53 3.75 -0.81 10.06
CA ASN A 53 2.53 -1.15 9.33
C ASN A 53 2.81 -2.18 8.23
N SER A 54 3.92 -2.07 7.49
CA SER A 54 4.32 -3.07 6.48
C SER A 54 4.56 -4.46 7.09
N VAL A 55 5.23 -4.54 8.24
CA VAL A 55 5.45 -5.81 8.97
C VAL A 55 4.13 -6.44 9.42
N ILE A 56 3.25 -5.63 10.01
CA ILE A 56 1.92 -6.07 10.47
C ILE A 56 1.07 -6.53 9.27
N CYS A 57 1.03 -5.74 8.20
CA CYS A 57 0.31 -6.02 6.97
C CYS A 57 0.68 -7.40 6.41
N THR A 58 1.98 -7.63 6.15
CA THR A 58 2.44 -8.90 5.55
C THR A 58 2.20 -10.07 6.47
N SER A 59 2.40 -9.90 7.78
CA SER A 59 2.13 -10.94 8.77
C SER A 59 0.66 -11.34 8.80
N LEU A 60 -0.26 -10.37 8.88
CA LEU A 60 -1.70 -10.62 8.88
C LEU A 60 -2.18 -11.21 7.56
N ALA A 61 -1.68 -10.71 6.43
CA ALA A 61 -2.04 -11.21 5.11
C ALA A 61 -1.56 -12.66 4.89
N CYS A 62 -0.32 -12.99 5.27
CA CYS A 62 0.18 -14.36 5.23
C CYS A 62 -0.60 -15.28 6.18
N TYR A 63 -0.80 -14.84 7.42
CA TYR A 63 -1.59 -15.58 8.41
C TYR A 63 -3.01 -15.87 7.91
N SER A 64 -3.66 -14.94 7.21
CA SER A 64 -5.03 -15.09 6.71
C SER A 64 -5.28 -16.33 5.85
N ARG A 65 -4.22 -16.91 5.27
CA ARG A 65 -4.28 -18.09 4.38
C ARG A 65 -4.41 -19.41 5.13
N PHE A 66 -4.03 -19.46 6.40
CA PHE A 66 -4.14 -20.67 7.22
C PHE A 66 -5.59 -20.92 7.70
N PRO A 67 -6.31 -19.94 8.28
CA PRO A 67 -7.71 -20.13 8.67
C PRO A 67 -8.67 -20.06 7.49
N GLU A 68 -8.24 -19.69 6.28
CA GLU A 68 -9.12 -19.48 5.12
C GLU A 68 -9.96 -20.70 4.75
N TYR A 69 -9.42 -21.92 4.96
CA TYR A 69 -10.18 -23.15 4.73
C TYR A 69 -11.30 -23.35 5.75
N GLN A 70 -11.06 -23.01 7.01
CA GLN A 70 -12.02 -23.21 8.11
C GLN A 70 -13.00 -22.02 8.26
N SER A 71 -12.54 -20.80 7.99
CA SER A 71 -13.30 -19.55 8.13
C SER A 71 -12.90 -18.56 7.03
N PRO A 72 -13.43 -18.73 5.80
CA PRO A 72 -13.07 -17.89 4.65
C PRO A 72 -13.44 -16.41 4.87
N LYS A 73 -14.52 -16.14 5.62
CA LYS A 73 -14.93 -14.77 5.97
C LYS A 73 -13.89 -14.09 6.86
N PHE A 74 -13.36 -14.78 7.85
CA PHE A 74 -12.34 -14.23 8.76
C PHE A 74 -11.03 -13.95 8.02
N GLY A 75 -10.56 -14.89 7.20
CA GLY A 75 -9.38 -14.68 6.34
C GLY A 75 -9.55 -13.48 5.40
N LYS A 76 -10.74 -13.31 4.81
CA LYS A 76 -11.05 -12.13 3.98
C LYS A 76 -10.99 -10.82 4.79
N ILE A 77 -11.60 -10.78 5.97
CA ILE A 77 -11.58 -9.58 6.84
C ILE A 77 -10.14 -9.21 7.21
N LEU A 78 -9.32 -10.18 7.60
CA LEU A 78 -7.91 -9.96 7.93
C LEU A 78 -7.14 -9.34 6.76
N ARG A 79 -7.33 -9.83 5.52
CA ARG A 79 -6.65 -9.27 4.34
C ARG A 79 -7.13 -7.87 4.01
N VAL A 80 -8.45 -7.64 4.01
CA VAL A 80 -9.01 -6.31 3.76
C VAL A 80 -8.43 -5.31 4.77
N PHE A 81 -8.42 -5.67 6.05
CA PHE A 81 -7.84 -4.82 7.09
C PHE A 81 -6.33 -4.62 6.92
N ALA A 82 -5.59 -5.69 6.63
CA ALA A 82 -4.14 -5.67 6.45
C ALA A 82 -3.70 -4.68 5.36
N PHE A 83 -4.47 -4.51 4.28
CA PHE A 83 -4.15 -3.57 3.21
C PHE A 83 -4.83 -2.20 3.35
N ALA A 84 -6.05 -2.14 3.90
CA ALA A 84 -6.75 -0.87 4.08
C ALA A 84 -6.08 0.02 5.14
N HIS A 85 -5.58 -0.55 6.23
CA HIS A 85 -4.96 0.23 7.31
C HIS A 85 -3.67 0.96 6.86
N PRO A 86 -2.66 0.30 6.26
CA PRO A 86 -1.49 0.98 5.72
C PRO A 86 -1.85 2.01 4.65
N PHE A 87 -2.79 1.67 3.75
CA PHE A 87 -3.25 2.61 2.72
C PHE A 87 -3.82 3.90 3.32
N LEU A 88 -4.71 3.78 4.31
CA LEU A 88 -5.30 4.94 4.98
C LEU A 88 -4.23 5.75 5.71
N PHE A 89 -3.33 5.08 6.44
CA PHE A 89 -2.23 5.74 7.15
C PHE A 89 -1.31 6.52 6.20
N ASP A 90 -0.88 5.88 5.11
CA ASP A 90 0.03 6.49 4.14
C ASP A 90 -0.62 7.71 3.49
N ASN A 91 -1.93 7.67 3.24
CA ASN A 91 -2.66 8.77 2.61
C ASN A 91 -3.13 9.88 3.58
N ILE A 92 -2.91 9.79 4.89
CA ILE A 92 -3.25 10.86 5.86
C ILE A 92 -2.77 12.25 5.40
N PRO A 93 -1.46 12.48 5.09
CA PRO A 93 -0.98 13.78 4.64
C PRO A 93 -1.64 14.23 3.33
N LEU A 94 -1.92 13.31 2.41
CA LEU A 94 -2.55 13.61 1.15
C LEU A 94 -4.03 14.02 1.34
N PHE A 95 -4.79 13.25 2.13
CA PHE A 95 -6.18 13.57 2.45
C PHE A 95 -6.29 14.90 3.19
N TYR A 96 -5.38 15.19 4.11
CA TYR A 96 -5.36 16.49 4.76
C TYR A 96 -5.10 17.63 3.76
N ARG A 97 -4.09 17.48 2.88
CA ARG A 97 -3.79 18.46 1.82
C ARG A 97 -4.99 18.73 0.91
N VAL A 98 -5.66 17.67 0.44
CA VAL A 98 -6.68 17.77 -0.61
C VAL A 98 -8.06 18.11 -0.07
N PHE A 99 -8.45 17.60 1.10
CA PHE A 99 -9.83 17.70 1.59
C PHE A 99 -10.03 18.62 2.81
N VAL A 100 -8.97 18.91 3.56
CA VAL A 100 -9.11 19.59 4.86
C VAL A 100 -8.39 20.94 4.88
N CYS A 101 -7.19 21.00 4.31
CA CYS A 101 -6.34 22.17 4.40
C CYS A 101 -6.76 23.22 3.37
N VAL A 102 -7.10 24.43 3.84
CA VAL A 102 -7.40 25.59 3.01
C VAL A 102 -6.45 26.73 3.35
N GLY A 103 -6.00 27.47 2.33
CA GLY A 103 -5.15 28.65 2.46
C GLY A 103 -3.65 28.37 2.46
N GLU A 104 -2.87 29.27 3.05
CA GLU A 104 -1.41 29.19 3.01
C GLU A 104 -0.87 27.92 3.65
N GLY A 105 0.21 27.37 3.08
CA GLY A 105 0.90 26.18 3.59
C GLY A 105 0.16 24.86 3.41
N CYS A 106 -0.91 24.85 2.61
CA CYS A 106 -1.67 23.64 2.26
C CYS A 106 -1.18 22.98 0.97
N THR A 107 -0.20 23.58 0.28
CA THR A 107 0.28 23.09 -1.01
C THR A 107 -0.87 22.93 -2.03
N ASP A 108 -1.76 23.93 -2.06
CA ASP A 108 -2.86 23.99 -3.01
C ASP A 108 -2.36 24.49 -4.37
N ASN A 109 -2.26 23.58 -5.33
CA ASN A 109 -1.72 23.84 -6.66
C ASN A 109 -2.31 22.86 -7.69
N ASP A 110 -2.00 23.08 -8.97
CA ASP A 110 -2.52 22.30 -10.09
C ASP A 110 -2.19 20.79 -10.01
N THR A 111 -1.26 20.36 -9.15
CA THR A 111 -0.95 18.94 -8.93
C THR A 111 -2.10 18.21 -8.21
N ASN A 112 -2.93 18.92 -7.46
CA ASN A 112 -4.04 18.35 -6.71
C ASN A 112 -5.04 17.61 -7.61
N ILE A 113 -5.20 18.00 -8.89
CA ILE A 113 -6.06 17.27 -9.83
C ILE A 113 -5.60 15.83 -10.08
N LEU A 114 -4.29 15.61 -10.15
CA LEU A 114 -3.70 14.27 -10.31
C LEU A 114 -3.91 13.43 -9.06
N HIS A 115 -3.79 14.06 -7.89
CA HIS A 115 -4.11 13.43 -6.61
C HIS A 115 -5.60 13.03 -6.51
N TYR A 116 -6.52 13.84 -7.02
CA TYR A 116 -7.94 13.46 -7.11
C TYR A 116 -8.17 12.22 -7.99
N TYR A 117 -7.51 12.16 -9.16
CA TYR A 117 -7.60 10.97 -10.02
C TYR A 117 -7.03 9.72 -9.33
N HIS A 118 -5.88 9.84 -8.67
CA HIS A 118 -5.29 8.76 -7.87
C HIS A 118 -6.26 8.27 -6.78
N ILE A 119 -6.81 9.18 -5.98
CA ILE A 119 -7.74 8.85 -4.88
C ILE A 119 -9.00 8.17 -5.42
N GLY A 120 -9.58 8.69 -6.51
CA GLY A 120 -10.76 8.09 -7.14
C GLY A 120 -10.51 6.66 -7.63
N LEU A 121 -9.37 6.43 -8.30
CA LEU A 121 -8.98 5.09 -8.77
C LEU A 121 -8.64 4.15 -7.61
N ALA A 122 -8.01 4.64 -6.54
CA ALA A 122 -7.72 3.85 -5.35
C ALA A 122 -9.02 3.41 -4.64
N PHE A 123 -9.99 4.32 -4.53
CA PHE A 123 -11.32 3.98 -4.01
C PHE A 123 -12.01 2.92 -4.89
N LEU A 124 -12.01 3.10 -6.21
CA LEU A 124 -12.58 2.14 -7.15
C LEU A 124 -11.90 0.76 -7.04
N THR A 125 -10.58 0.75 -6.89
CA THR A 125 -9.78 -0.47 -6.66
C THR A 125 -10.26 -1.21 -5.40
N GLY A 126 -10.35 -0.51 -4.27
CA GLY A 126 -10.87 -1.09 -3.02
C GLY A 126 -12.33 -1.56 -3.14
N PHE A 127 -13.17 -0.81 -3.84
CA PHE A 127 -14.57 -1.15 -4.08
C PHE A 127 -14.71 -2.45 -4.88
N LEU A 128 -13.98 -2.58 -6.00
CA LEU A 128 -13.99 -3.79 -6.84
C LEU A 128 -13.54 -5.01 -6.03
N PHE A 129 -12.45 -4.89 -5.27
CA PHE A 129 -11.93 -5.96 -4.42
C PHE A 129 -12.92 -6.41 -3.33
N ALA A 130 -13.59 -5.46 -2.68
CA ALA A 130 -14.51 -5.78 -1.59
C ALA A 130 -15.81 -6.42 -2.10
N THR A 131 -16.35 -5.88 -3.21
CA THR A 131 -17.71 -6.18 -3.67
C THR A 131 -17.82 -7.33 -4.66
N HIS A 132 -16.74 -7.67 -5.39
CA HIS A 132 -16.72 -8.66 -6.48
C HIS A 132 -17.69 -8.33 -7.62
N LEU A 133 -17.78 -7.05 -7.98
CA LEU A 133 -18.54 -6.59 -9.13
C LEU A 133 -17.63 -6.48 -10.37
N PRO A 134 -18.12 -6.85 -11.57
CA PRO A 134 -19.52 -7.14 -11.91
C PRO A 134 -19.93 -8.63 -11.81
N GLU A 135 -19.00 -9.57 -11.61
CA GLU A 135 -19.27 -11.02 -11.70
C GLU A 135 -20.32 -11.52 -10.69
N ARG A 136 -20.48 -10.82 -9.57
CA ARG A 136 -21.55 -11.11 -8.60
C ARG A 136 -22.96 -10.85 -9.14
N LEU A 137 -23.12 -9.92 -10.09
CA LEU A 137 -24.43 -9.58 -10.68
C LEU A 137 -24.78 -10.47 -11.87
N ALA A 138 -23.79 -10.96 -12.61
CA ALA A 138 -24.01 -11.87 -13.73
C ALA A 138 -22.98 -13.04 -13.68
N PRO A 139 -23.25 -14.07 -12.85
CA PRO A 139 -22.40 -15.25 -12.75
C PRO A 139 -22.27 -15.95 -14.11
N GLY A 140 -21.05 -16.33 -14.49
CA GLY A 140 -20.75 -16.97 -15.78
C GLY A 140 -20.43 -16.00 -16.93
N SER A 141 -20.81 -14.73 -16.82
CA SER A 141 -20.59 -13.74 -17.90
C SER A 141 -19.18 -13.14 -17.92
N PHE A 142 -18.48 -13.16 -16.78
CA PHE A 142 -17.19 -12.50 -16.59
C PHE A 142 -16.05 -13.47 -16.25
N ASP A 143 -16.22 -14.76 -16.54
CA ASP A 143 -15.29 -15.82 -16.11
C ASP A 143 -13.87 -15.65 -16.69
N TYR A 144 -13.75 -15.06 -17.87
CA TYR A 144 -12.46 -14.86 -18.56
C TYR A 144 -12.00 -13.40 -18.61
N ILE A 145 -12.92 -12.45 -18.85
CA ILE A 145 -12.62 -11.04 -19.06
C ILE A 145 -13.56 -10.19 -18.23
N GLY A 146 -13.02 -9.17 -17.55
CA GLY A 146 -13.79 -8.12 -16.90
C GLY A 146 -14.31 -8.46 -15.50
N HIS A 147 -13.86 -9.56 -14.89
CA HIS A 147 -14.16 -9.81 -13.48
C HIS A 147 -13.41 -8.82 -12.57
N SER A 148 -13.95 -8.60 -11.37
CA SER A 148 -13.50 -7.59 -10.40
C SER A 148 -12.00 -7.60 -10.15
N HIS A 149 -11.37 -8.78 -10.06
CA HIS A 149 -9.95 -8.89 -9.79
C HIS A 149 -9.08 -8.43 -10.97
N GLN A 150 -9.51 -8.61 -12.23
CA GLN A 150 -8.83 -8.01 -13.38
C GLN A 150 -8.98 -6.49 -13.37
N LEU A 151 -10.21 -5.99 -13.14
CA LEU A 151 -10.48 -4.56 -13.06
C LEU A 151 -9.73 -3.90 -11.89
N PHE A 152 -9.58 -4.61 -10.76
CA PHE A 152 -8.77 -4.21 -9.62
C PHE A 152 -7.32 -3.95 -10.04
N HIS A 153 -6.69 -4.87 -10.79
CA HIS A 153 -5.33 -4.68 -11.28
C HIS A 153 -5.22 -3.49 -12.23
N VAL A 154 -6.17 -3.35 -13.17
CA VAL A 154 -6.19 -2.22 -14.11
C VAL A 154 -6.32 -0.88 -13.38
N CYS A 155 -7.29 -0.77 -12.45
CA CYS A 155 -7.49 0.45 -11.66
C CYS A 155 -6.29 0.74 -10.75
N GLY A 156 -5.69 -0.30 -10.16
CA GLY A 156 -4.48 -0.17 -9.36
C GLY A 156 -3.31 0.40 -10.16
N ILE A 157 -3.03 -0.15 -11.34
CA ILE A 157 -1.96 0.33 -12.23
C ILE A 157 -2.20 1.78 -12.66
N LEU A 158 -3.42 2.12 -13.08
CA LEU A 158 -3.76 3.49 -13.45
C LEU A 158 -3.67 4.43 -12.24
N GLY A 159 -4.12 3.99 -11.07
CA GLY A 159 -4.02 4.73 -9.81
C GLY A 159 -2.56 5.04 -9.45
N THR A 160 -1.67 4.05 -9.55
CA THR A 160 -0.22 4.23 -9.35
C THR A 160 0.38 5.15 -10.42
N HIS A 161 -0.09 5.08 -11.67
CA HIS A 161 0.38 5.98 -12.72
C HIS A 161 0.12 7.46 -12.36
N PHE A 162 -1.12 7.79 -12.00
CA PHE A 162 -1.45 9.16 -11.56
C PHE A 162 -0.73 9.54 -10.28
N GLN A 163 -0.54 8.61 -9.35
CA GLN A 163 0.26 8.82 -8.13
C GLN A 163 1.68 9.28 -8.49
N MET A 164 2.35 8.57 -9.40
CA MET A 164 3.71 8.86 -9.80
C MET A 164 3.81 10.20 -10.55
N GLN A 165 2.86 10.49 -11.44
CA GLN A 165 2.78 11.80 -12.11
C GLN A 165 2.61 12.93 -11.09
N ALA A 166 1.74 12.76 -10.10
CA ALA A 166 1.52 13.75 -9.06
C ALA A 166 2.77 13.97 -8.20
N ILE A 167 3.46 12.88 -7.80
CA ILE A 167 4.71 12.95 -7.04
C ILE A 167 5.80 13.65 -7.84
N GLU A 168 5.96 13.33 -9.13
CA GLU A 168 6.96 13.96 -10.00
C GLU A 168 6.68 15.46 -10.16
N GLN A 169 5.42 15.83 -10.39
CA GLN A 169 5.01 17.21 -10.51
C GLN A 169 5.19 17.98 -9.20
N ASP A 170 4.87 17.38 -8.05
CA ASP A 170 5.16 17.96 -6.73
C ASP A 170 6.67 18.14 -6.52
N MET A 171 7.48 17.15 -6.88
CA MET A 171 8.95 17.22 -6.79
C MET A 171 9.51 18.39 -7.60
N VAL A 172 9.02 18.62 -8.81
CA VAL A 172 9.47 19.72 -9.69
C VAL A 172 8.95 21.06 -9.19
N THR A 173 7.64 21.18 -8.98
CA THR A 173 6.98 22.44 -8.63
C THR A 173 7.41 22.97 -7.27
N ARG A 174 7.64 22.06 -6.31
CA ARG A 174 8.02 22.41 -4.93
C ARG A 174 9.52 22.36 -4.68
N ARG A 175 10.35 22.08 -5.70
CA ARG A 175 11.80 21.82 -5.53
C ARG A 175 12.50 22.85 -4.66
N HIS A 176 12.36 24.14 -4.98
CA HIS A 176 13.05 25.22 -4.27
C HIS A 176 12.63 25.31 -2.79
N TRP A 177 11.34 25.15 -2.52
CA TRP A 177 10.82 25.15 -1.16
C TRP A 177 11.29 23.92 -0.37
N LEU A 178 11.21 22.73 -0.97
CA LEU A 178 11.63 21.47 -0.34
C LEU A 178 13.12 21.48 0.00
N GLN A 179 13.98 21.98 -0.89
CA GLN A 179 15.43 22.06 -0.64
C GLN A 179 15.81 22.91 0.59
N THR A 180 14.95 23.86 0.98
CA THR A 180 15.24 24.76 2.10
C THR A 180 14.48 24.41 3.37
N GLN A 181 13.29 23.81 3.26
CA GLN A 181 12.38 23.59 4.39
C GLN A 181 12.14 22.10 4.73
N SER A 182 12.40 21.16 3.82
CA SER A 182 12.08 19.74 4.04
C SER A 182 13.13 19.01 4.87
N LEU A 183 12.74 17.84 5.39
CA LEU A 183 13.70 16.94 6.03
C LEU A 183 14.70 16.47 4.96
N PRO A 184 16.01 16.49 5.25
CA PRO A 184 17.01 16.07 4.27
C PRO A 184 16.78 14.61 3.88
N VAL A 185 16.86 14.33 2.58
CA VAL A 185 16.86 12.95 2.08
C VAL A 185 18.19 12.33 2.48
N SER A 186 18.11 11.33 3.34
CA SER A 186 19.21 10.55 3.89
C SER A 186 19.05 9.09 3.44
N PHE A 187 20.09 8.29 3.64
CA PHE A 187 19.98 6.85 3.40
C PHE A 187 18.86 6.24 4.26
N ALA A 188 18.72 6.66 5.53
CA ALA A 188 17.77 6.06 6.46
C ALA A 188 16.30 6.25 6.04
N ASN A 189 15.91 7.43 5.57
CA ASN A 189 14.54 7.75 5.13
C ASN A 189 14.27 7.50 3.64
N SER A 190 15.19 6.83 2.93
CA SER A 190 15.02 6.45 1.52
C SER A 190 15.35 4.97 1.27
N LEU A 191 16.56 4.67 0.79
CA LEU A 191 16.99 3.32 0.42
C LEU A 191 17.14 2.39 1.62
N GLY A 192 17.53 2.92 2.79
CA GLY A 192 17.72 2.15 4.02
C GLY A 192 16.41 1.56 4.54
N VAL A 193 15.36 2.39 4.68
CA VAL A 193 14.04 1.91 5.11
C VAL A 193 13.41 0.96 4.07
N ALA A 194 13.61 1.23 2.77
CA ALA A 194 13.17 0.34 1.71
C ALA A 194 13.87 -1.04 1.76
N GLY A 195 15.20 -1.06 1.88
CA GLY A 195 15.98 -2.29 2.00
C GLY A 195 15.62 -3.08 3.26
N LEU A 196 15.44 -2.40 4.40
CA LEU A 196 14.99 -3.02 5.64
C LEU A 196 13.61 -3.66 5.48
N CYS A 197 12.68 -2.98 4.81
CA CYS A 197 11.35 -3.53 4.52
C CYS A 197 11.41 -4.79 3.67
N VAL A 198 12.27 -4.83 2.64
CA VAL A 198 12.47 -6.05 1.83
C VAL A 198 12.96 -7.20 2.71
N VAL A 199 13.99 -6.97 3.53
CA VAL A 199 14.53 -8.01 4.42
C VAL A 199 13.48 -8.53 5.39
N LEU A 200 12.71 -7.63 6.02
CA LEU A 200 11.66 -8.01 6.97
C LEU A 200 10.52 -8.78 6.28
N ASN A 201 10.06 -8.32 5.12
CA ASN A 201 9.04 -9.02 4.34
C ASN A 201 9.49 -10.40 3.90
N LEU A 202 10.70 -10.53 3.36
CA LEU A 202 11.25 -11.83 2.96
C LEU A 202 11.40 -12.77 4.17
N SER A 203 11.82 -12.23 5.32
CA SER A 203 11.91 -13.02 6.56
C SER A 203 10.53 -13.56 6.96
N ILE A 204 9.49 -12.73 6.92
CA ILE A 204 8.09 -13.15 7.20
C ILE A 204 7.64 -14.22 6.19
N ILE A 205 7.87 -14.00 4.89
CA ILE A 205 7.49 -14.95 3.83
C ILE A 205 8.19 -16.30 4.05
N ILE A 206 9.48 -16.30 4.38
CA ILE A 206 10.24 -17.52 4.70
C ILE A 206 9.61 -18.21 5.91
N LEU A 207 9.38 -17.50 7.01
CA LEU A 207 8.79 -18.04 8.24
C LEU A 207 7.44 -18.72 7.97
N TYR A 208 6.54 -18.07 7.21
CA TYR A 208 5.24 -18.67 6.85
C TYR A 208 5.34 -19.77 5.79
N SER A 209 6.41 -19.81 5.01
CA SER A 209 6.67 -20.87 4.02
C SER A 209 7.26 -22.13 4.64
N LEU A 210 8.00 -22.02 5.75
CA LEU A 210 8.66 -23.16 6.40
C LEU A 210 7.68 -24.30 6.76
N PRO A 211 6.52 -24.08 7.40
CA PRO A 211 5.53 -25.13 7.64
C PRO A 211 5.03 -25.85 6.38
N LEU A 212 5.00 -25.15 5.24
CA LEU A 212 4.53 -25.69 3.96
C LEU A 212 5.63 -26.53 3.26
N LEU A 213 6.89 -26.27 3.57
CA LEU A 213 8.06 -26.96 3.00
C LEU A 213 8.48 -28.14 3.87
N LEU A 214 8.31 -28.02 5.19
CA LEU A 214 8.75 -28.98 6.20
C LEU A 214 7.58 -29.29 7.15
N PRO A 215 6.55 -30.01 6.68
CA PRO A 215 5.37 -30.31 7.50
C PRO A 215 5.69 -31.10 8.79
N TRP A 216 6.82 -31.80 8.83
CA TRP A 216 7.31 -32.52 10.00
C TRP A 216 7.79 -31.63 11.16
N LEU A 217 8.09 -30.34 10.92
CA LEU A 217 8.49 -29.40 11.97
C LEU A 217 7.33 -28.97 12.89
N LEU A 218 6.08 -29.22 12.49
CA LEU A 218 4.88 -28.91 13.28
C LEU A 218 4.38 -30.10 14.13
N LEU A 219 5.09 -31.23 14.12
CA LEU A 219 4.71 -32.45 14.83
C LEU A 219 5.47 -32.66 16.17
N PHE A 220 6.09 -31.60 16.70
CA PHE A 220 6.71 -31.58 18.03
C PHE A 220 6.16 -30.41 18.86
#